data_AF-A0A7Y3BMA3-F1
#
_entry.id   AF-A0A7Y3BMA3-F1
#
_cell.length_a   1.000
_cell.length_b   1.000
_cell.length_c   1.000
_cell.angle_alpha   90.00
_cell.angle_beta   90.00
_cell.angle_gamma   90.00
#
_symmetry.space_group_name_H-M   'P 1'
#
loop_
_entity.id
_entity.type
_entity.pdbx_description
1 polymer ?
#
loop_
_entity_poly.entity_id
_entity_poly.type
_entity_poly.pdbx_seq_one_letter_code
_entity_poly.pdbx_strand_id
1 'polypeptide(L)' 'SKGFTNLHTRVYENILDGNGYGIEDARASIELAHKIRNAAPGNNFDYLHPIVKKILKK' A
#
# COMPACT_ATOMS: atom_id res chain seq x y z
N SER A 1 -6.79 -0.85 18.61
CA SER A 1 -5.67 0.01 18.19
C SER A 1 -4.37 -0.18 19.00
N LYS A 2 -4.19 -1.27 19.79
CA LYS A 2 -3.02 -1.44 20.67
C LYS A 2 -1.69 -1.78 19.96
N GLY A 3 -1.69 -2.07 18.66
CA GLY A 3 -0.51 -2.58 17.94
C GLY A 3 0.28 -1.56 17.11
N PHE A 4 -0.11 -0.28 17.10
CA PHE A 4 0.51 0.77 16.26
C PHE A 4 1.34 1.77 17.06
N THR A 5 1.63 1.47 18.33
CA THR A 5 2.47 2.32 19.18
C THR A 5 3.95 2.03 18.92
N ASN A 6 4.77 3.08 18.82
CA ASN A 6 6.24 3.03 18.72
C ASN A 6 6.82 2.34 17.47
N LEU A 7 6.07 2.20 16.38
CA LEU A 7 6.59 1.62 15.14
C LEU A 7 7.76 2.41 14.56
N HIS A 8 7.75 3.74 14.70
CA HIS A 8 8.88 4.56 14.26
C HIS A 8 10.16 4.22 15.04
N THR A 9 10.09 4.07 16.37
CA THR A 9 11.25 3.67 17.20
C THR A 9 11.83 2.34 16.72
N ARG A 10 10.97 1.33 16.51
CA ARG A 10 11.41 0.01 16.00
C ARG A 10 12.02 0.08 14.60
N VAL A 11 11.51 0.96 13.74
CA VAL A 11 12.09 1.19 12.41
C VAL A 11 13.48 1.79 12.54
N TYR A 12 13.69 2.77 13.44
CA TYR A 12 15.01 3.33 13.68
C TYR A 12 15.99 2.30 14.26
N GLU A 13 15.57 1.48 15.22
CA GLU A 13 16.39 0.37 15.75
C GLU A 13 16.86 -0.56 14.62
N ASN A 14 15.93 -1.02 13.76
CA ASN A 14 16.28 -1.88 12.62
C ASN A 14 17.22 -1.22 11.62
N ILE A 15 17.07 0.09 11.36
CA ILE A 15 17.98 0.83 10.47
C ILE A 15 19.40 0.86 11.05
N LEU A 16 19.53 1.14 12.36
CA LEU A 16 20.82 1.20 13.04
C LEU A 16 21.51 -0.18 13.11
N ASP A 17 20.73 -1.25 13.19
CA ASP A 17 21.22 -2.64 13.14
C ASP A 17 21.59 -3.12 11.72
N GLY A 18 21.50 -2.24 10.71
CA GLY A 18 21.83 -2.56 9.32
C GLY A 18 20.73 -3.32 8.55
N ASN A 19 19.56 -3.50 9.16
CA ASN A 19 18.39 -4.18 8.58
C ASN A 19 17.31 -3.18 8.10
N GLY A 20 17.74 -1.99 7.67
CA GLY A 20 16.84 -0.95 7.16
C GLY A 20 16.31 -1.28 5.76
N TYR A 21 15.07 -0.85 5.48
CA TYR A 21 14.51 -0.95 4.13
C TYR A 21 15.12 0.12 3.22
N GLY A 22 15.70 -0.30 2.11
CA GLY A 22 16.31 0.56 1.11
C GLY A 22 15.37 0.91 -0.05
N ILE A 23 15.96 1.49 -1.09
CA ILE A 23 15.22 1.90 -2.30
C ILE A 23 14.57 0.69 -2.98
N GLU A 24 15.29 -0.43 -3.07
CA GLU A 24 14.79 -1.62 -3.76
C GLU A 24 13.58 -2.23 -3.04
N ASP A 25 13.55 -2.20 -1.70
CA ASP A 25 12.39 -2.66 -0.92
C ASP A 25 11.14 -1.80 -1.17
N ALA A 26 11.33 -0.48 -1.32
CA ALA A 26 10.24 0.46 -1.52
C ALA A 26 9.78 0.57 -2.99
N ARG A 27 10.64 0.23 -3.96
CA ARG A 27 10.45 0.48 -5.39
C ARG A 27 9.14 -0.09 -5.92
N ALA A 28 8.81 -1.34 -5.60
CA ALA A 28 7.60 -1.99 -6.09
C ALA A 28 6.31 -1.25 -5.65
N SER A 29 6.28 -0.77 -4.40
CA SER A 29 5.13 -0.03 -3.88
C SER A 29 4.99 1.35 -4.56
N ILE A 30 6.11 2.02 -4.80
CA ILE A 30 6.14 3.32 -5.50
C ILE A 30 5.63 3.17 -6.93
N GLU A 31 6.14 2.17 -7.67
CA GLU A 31 5.73 1.91 -9.04
C GLU A 31 4.25 1.55 -9.14
N LEU A 32 3.76 0.70 -8.24
CA LEU A 32 2.34 0.33 -8.20
C LEU A 32 1.46 1.55 -7.92
N ALA A 33 1.79 2.36 -6.92
CA ALA A 33 1.05 3.57 -6.61
C ALA A 33 1.05 4.57 -7.78
N HIS A 34 2.18 4.71 -8.47
CA HIS A 34 2.29 5.53 -9.67
C HIS A 34 1.40 5.00 -10.81
N LYS A 35 1.43 3.69 -11.08
CA LYS A 35 0.59 3.05 -12.10
C LYS A 35 -0.89 3.26 -11.80
N ILE A 36 -1.33 3.02 -10.55
CA ILE A 36 -2.73 3.22 -10.13
C ILE A 36 -3.15 4.69 -10.32
N ARG A 37 -2.31 5.65 -9.92
CA ARG A 37 -2.62 7.08 -10.02
C ARG A 37 -2.86 7.54 -11.46
N ASN A 38 -2.18 6.93 -12.42
CA ASN A 38 -2.23 7.32 -13.83
C ASN A 38 -3.07 6.36 -14.69
N ALA A 39 -3.63 5.31 -14.10
CA ALA A 39 -4.48 4.37 -14.82
C ALA A 39 -5.86 4.98 -15.08
N ALA A 40 -6.38 4.78 -16.29
CA ALA A 40 -7.79 4.99 -16.55
C ALA A 40 -8.62 3.94 -15.77
N PRO A 41 -9.82 4.29 -15.27
CA PRO A 41 -10.71 3.32 -14.66
C PRO A 41 -10.97 2.15 -15.60
N GLY A 42 -10.75 0.92 -15.12
CA GLY A 42 -11.01 -0.28 -15.90
C GLY A 42 -12.51 -0.57 -16.01
N ASN A 43 -12.93 -1.12 -17.15
CA ASN A 43 -14.32 -1.54 -17.38
C ASN A 43 -14.59 -3.00 -17.01
N ASN A 44 -13.59 -3.70 -16.43
CA ASN A 44 -13.76 -5.08 -15.99
C ASN A 44 -14.35 -5.11 -14.57
N PHE A 45 -15.59 -5.57 -14.46
CA PHE A 45 -16.34 -5.61 -13.22
C PHE A 45 -16.16 -6.90 -12.40
N ASP A 46 -15.46 -7.90 -12.94
CA ASP A 46 -15.29 -9.21 -12.31
C ASP A 46 -14.54 -9.09 -10.98
N TYR A 47 -13.53 -8.21 -10.95
CA TYR A 47 -12.63 -7.97 -9.82
C TYR A 47 -13.03 -6.80 -8.93
N LEU A 48 -14.26 -6.28 -9.06
CA LEU A 48 -14.70 -5.16 -8.21
C LEU A 48 -14.75 -5.55 -6.73
N HIS A 49 -14.22 -4.66 -5.89
CA HIS A 49 -14.34 -4.77 -4.44
C HIS A 49 -15.82 -4.77 -4.00
N PRO A 50 -16.23 -5.57 -2.99
CA PRO A 50 -17.64 -5.68 -2.57
C PRO A 50 -18.30 -4.35 -2.20
N ILE A 51 -17.54 -3.43 -1.60
CA ILE A 51 -18.03 -2.09 -1.25
C ILE A 51 -18.43 -1.31 -2.51
N VAL A 52 -17.63 -1.37 -3.58
CA VAL A 52 -17.93 -0.68 -4.84
C VAL A 52 -19.16 -1.29 -5.50
N LYS A 53 -19.26 -2.63 -5.53
CA LYS A 53 -20.47 -3.33 -6.03
C LYS A 53 -21.73 -2.90 -5.28
N LYS A 54 -21.65 -2.69 -3.97
CA LYS A 54 -22.78 -2.22 -3.15
C LYS A 54 -23.19 -0.79 -3.46
N ILE A 55 -22.22 0.09 -3.75
CA ILE A 55 -22.49 1.50 -4.10
C ILE A 55 -23.11 1.60 -5.50
N LEU A 56 -22.64 0.82 -6.47
CA LEU A 56 -23.13 0.85 -7.86
C LEU A 56 -24.51 0.20 -8.07
N LYS A 57 -24.96 -0.67 -7.15
CA LYS A 57 -26.29 -1.32 -7.20
C LYS A 57 -27.43 -0.44 -6.65
N LYS A 58 -27.12 0.78 -6.23
CA LYS A 58 -28.08 1.76 -5.73
C LYS A 58 -28.52 2.68 -6.86
#